data_AF-A0A6I0LDV3-F1
#
_entry.id   AF-A0A6I0LDV3-F1
#
_cell.length_a   1.000
_cell.length_b   1.000
_cell.length_c   1.000
_cell.angle_alpha   90.00
_cell.angle_beta   90.00
_cell.angle_gamma   90.00
#
_symmetry.space_group_name_H-M   'P 1'
#
loop_
_entity.id
_entity.type
_entity.pdbx_description
1 polymer ?
#
loop_
_entity_poly.entity_id
_entity_poly.type
_entity_poly.pdbx_seq_one_letter_code
_entity_poly.pdbx_strand_id
1 'polypeptide(L)' 'MEQEIKDAYVIQEKAMALRKECCNFLKEVREHFYDCSDGECCLRKELNEVNEDKLFETLDKFSKLLGFAN' A
#
# COMPACT_ATOMS: atom_id res chain seq x y z
N MET A 1 -24.36 25.52 2.14
CA MET A 1 -23.33 25.85 1.12
C MET A 1 -21.92 25.95 1.70
N GLU A 2 -21.58 26.92 2.56
CA GLU A 2 -20.19 27.02 3.06
C GLU A 2 -19.76 25.82 3.93
N GLN A 3 -20.66 25.32 4.79
CA GLN A 3 -20.38 24.12 5.59
C GLN A 3 -20.28 22.85 4.72
N GLU A 4 -21.18 22.68 3.74
CA GLU A 4 -21.17 21.55 2.82
C GLU A 4 -19.87 21.48 2.00
N ILE A 5 -19.32 22.64 1.59
CA ILE A 5 -18.03 22.73 0.90
C ILE A 5 -16.88 22.31 1.84
N LYS A 6 -16.90 22.75 3.10
CA LYS A 6 -15.89 22.34 4.10
C LYS A 6 -15.95 20.83 4.35
N ASP A 7 -17.15 20.28 4.49
CA ASP A 7 -17.35 18.85 4.70
C ASP A 7 -16.89 18.02 3.49
N ALA A 8 -17.21 18.47 2.27
CA ALA A 8 -16.74 17.84 1.04
C ALA A 8 -15.20 17.86 0.94
N TYR A 9 -14.57 18.98 1.31
CA TYR A 9 -13.11 19.09 1.32
C TYR A 9 -12.46 18.12 2.32
N VAL A 10 -13.02 18.02 3.54
CA VAL A 10 -12.53 17.07 4.56
C VAL A 10 -12.67 15.62 4.08
N ILE A 11 -13.78 15.27 3.42
CA ILE A 11 -13.99 13.93 2.83
C ILE A 11 -12.96 13.67 1.74
N GLN A 12 -12.70 14.63 0.85
CA GLN A 12 -11.71 14.52 -0.20
C GLN A 12 -10.30 14.28 0.37
N GLU A 13 -9.87 15.05 1.36
CA GLU A 13 -8.57 14.89 2.02
C GLU A 13 -8.42 13.48 2.62
N LYS A 14 -9.45 12.98 3.32
CA LYS A 14 -9.45 11.61 3.86
C LYS A 14 -9.34 10.56 2.76
N ALA A 15 -10.08 10.72 1.66
CA ALA A 15 -10.03 9.80 0.53
C ALA A 15 -8.66 9.81 -0.16
N MET A 16 -8.02 10.97 -0.30
CA MET A 16 -6.66 11.08 -0.84
C MET A 16 -5.61 10.44 0.07
N ALA A 17 -5.73 10.64 1.38
CA ALA A 17 -4.85 10.00 2.36
C ALA A 17 -4.96 8.46 2.29
N LEU A 18 -6.19 7.93 2.28
CA LEU A 18 -6.44 6.50 2.14
C LEU A 18 -5.90 5.95 0.82
N ARG A 19 -6.13 6.66 -0.29
CA ARG A 19 -5.58 6.28 -1.60
C ARG A 19 -4.06 6.18 -1.56
N LYS A 20 -3.39 7.16 -0.93
CA LYS A 20 -1.92 7.16 -0.79
C LYS A 20 -1.45 5.94 0.01
N GLU A 21 -2.16 5.60 1.08
CA GLU A 21 -1.85 4.43 1.90
C GLU A 21 -2.02 3.12 1.11
N CYS A 22 -3.10 2.96 0.34
CA CYS A 22 -3.30 1.83 -0.57
C CYS A 22 -2.20 1.73 -1.63
N CYS A 23 -1.78 2.85 -2.22
CA CYS A 23 -0.69 2.85 -3.19
C CYS A 23 0.63 2.42 -2.55
N ASN A 24 0.93 2.86 -1.32
CA ASN A 24 2.12 2.44 -0.59
C ASN A 24 2.09 0.94 -0.28
N PHE A 25 0.94 0.43 0.19
CA PHE A 25 0.75 -1.01 0.42
C PHE A 25 1.05 -1.82 -0.84
N LEU A 26 0.40 -1.49 -1.96
CA LEU A 26 0.59 -2.21 -3.23
C LEU A 26 2.05 -2.13 -3.71
N LYS A 27 2.71 -1.00 -3.52
CA LYS A 27 4.12 -0.83 -3.87
C LYS A 27 5.01 -1.77 -3.04
N GLU A 28 4.87 -1.75 -1.72
CA GLU A 28 5.69 -2.57 -0.82
C GLU A 28 5.42 -4.06 -1.01
N VAL A 29 4.15 -4.47 -1.20
CA VAL A 29 3.82 -5.86 -1.56
C VAL A 29 4.48 -6.26 -2.87
N ARG A 30 4.44 -5.39 -3.89
CA ARG A 30 5.07 -5.67 -5.18
C ARG A 30 6.58 -5.87 -5.06
N GLU A 31 7.29 -5.12 -4.22
CA GLU A 31 8.73 -5.25 -4.01
C GLU A 31 9.14 -6.62 -3.40
N HIS A 32 8.21 -7.31 -2.72
CA HIS A 32 8.46 -8.69 -2.29
C HIS A 32 8.48 -9.69 -3.44
N PHE A 33 7.69 -9.45 -4.49
CA PHE A 33 7.53 -10.39 -5.61
C PHE A 33 8.30 -9.99 -6.87
N TYR A 34 8.79 -8.77 -6.94
CA TYR A 34 9.50 -8.25 -8.10
C TYR A 34 10.83 -7.63 -7.69
N ASP A 35 11.87 -7.92 -8.46
CA ASP A 35 13.12 -7.18 -8.43
C ASP A 35 13.08 -6.10 -9.52
N CYS A 36 13.25 -4.85 -9.13
CA CYS A 36 13.26 -3.69 -10.03
C CYS A 36 14.59 -2.94 -9.96
N SER A 37 15.68 -3.58 -9.50
CA SER A 37 17.02 -2.99 -9.38
C SER A 37 17.55 -2.38 -10.67
N ASP A 38 17.16 -2.94 -11.81
CA ASP A 38 17.72 -2.60 -13.13
C ASP A 38 16.99 -1.44 -13.82
N GLY A 39 16.02 -0.81 -13.15
CA GLY A 39 15.43 0.48 -13.53
C GLY A 39 14.49 0.47 -14.75
N GLU A 40 14.70 -0.40 -15.74
CA GLU A 40 13.90 -0.47 -16.97
C GLU A 40 12.83 -1.58 -16.93
N CYS A 41 13.11 -2.69 -16.25
CA CYS A 41 12.22 -3.85 -16.16
C CYS A 41 12.17 -4.39 -14.73
N CYS A 42 10.98 -4.75 -14.26
CA CYS A 42 10.81 -5.48 -13.02
C CYS A 42 10.71 -6.98 -13.33
N LEU A 43 11.66 -7.77 -12.83
CA LEU A 43 11.65 -9.22 -12.96
C LEU A 43 10.84 -9.83 -11.82
N ARG A 44 9.96 -10.77 -12.14
CA ARG A 44 9.23 -11.51 -11.11
C ARG A 44 10.18 -12.52 -10.46
N LYS A 45 10.29 -12.46 -9.14
CA LYS A 45 11.03 -13.43 -8.33
C LYS A 45 10.37 -14.80 -8.36
N GLU A 46 11.15 -15.85 -8.26
CA GLU A 46 10.66 -17.18 -7.94
C GLU A 46 10.07 -17.21 -6.52
N LEU A 47 9.16 -18.16 -6.25
CA LEU A 47 8.49 -18.22 -4.94
C LEU A 47 9.45 -18.50 -3.78
N ASN A 48 10.52 -19.24 -4.03
CA ASN A 48 11.59 -19.53 -3.05
C ASN A 48 12.48 -18.31 -2.74
N GLU A 49 12.45 -17.27 -3.56
CA GLU A 49 13.18 -16.01 -3.35
C GLU A 49 12.37 -15.00 -2.53
N VAL A 50 11.07 -15.26 -2.34
CA VAL A 50 10.21 -14.43 -1.51
C VAL A 50 10.54 -14.69 -0.04
N ASN A 51 10.95 -13.63 0.67
CA ASN A 51 11.14 -13.70 2.11
C ASN A 51 9.79 -13.59 2.81
N GLU A 52 9.26 -14.71 3.29
CA GLU A 52 7.97 -14.79 3.95
C GLU A 52 7.88 -13.90 5.19
N ASP A 53 8.91 -13.89 6.04
CA ASP A 53 8.94 -13.06 7.26
C ASP A 53 8.77 -11.56 6.94
N LYS A 54 9.48 -11.06 5.92
CA LYS A 54 9.36 -9.67 5.47
C LYS A 54 8.02 -9.37 4.82
N LEU A 55 7.43 -10.34 4.13
CA LEU A 55 6.08 -10.22 3.59
C LEU A 55 5.07 -10.09 4.73
N PHE A 56 5.19 -10.91 5.78
CA PHE A 56 4.35 -10.83 6.98
C PHE A 56 4.50 -9.51 7.72
N GLU A 57 5.73 -9.01 7.91
CA GLU A 57 5.97 -7.67 8.49
C GLU A 57 5.25 -6.56 7.70
N THR A 58 5.24 -6.68 6.37
CA THR A 58 4.54 -5.73 5.49
C THR A 58 3.02 -5.86 5.62
N LEU A 59 2.49 -7.08 5.67
CA LEU A 59 1.06 -7.31 5.88
C LEU A 59 0.60 -6.79 7.26
N ASP A 60 1.42 -6.98 8.30
CA ASP A 60 1.14 -6.49 9.65
C ASP A 60 1.18 -4.96 9.73
N LYS A 61 2.16 -4.33 9.08
CA LYS A 61 2.25 -2.86 8.93
C LYS A 61 0.96 -2.24 8.36
N PHE A 62 0.31 -2.92 7.41
CA PHE A 62 -0.93 -2.48 6.78
C PHE A 62 -2.19 -3.19 7.33
N SER A 63 -2.10 -3.88 8.47
CA SER A 63 -3.19 -4.67 9.05
C SER A 63 -4.49 -3.88 9.25
N LYS A 64 -4.41 -2.61 9.66
CA LYS A 64 -5.58 -1.72 9.79
C LYS A 64 -6.23 -1.41 8.45
N LEU A 65 -5.42 -1.12 7.43
CA LEU A 65 -5.90 -0.86 6.07
C LEU A 65 -6.60 -2.10 5.48
N LEU A 66 -6.07 -3.29 5.78
CA LEU A 66 -6.60 -4.58 5.32
C LEU A 66 -7.81 -5.06 6.13
N GLY A 67 -8.15 -4.39 7.24
CA GLY A 67 -9.24 -4.80 8.14
C GLY A 67 -8.90 -6.03 8.99
N PHE A 68 -7.61 -6.35 9.17
CA PHE A 68 -7.15 -7.42 10.04
C PHE A 68 -7.01 -6.97 11.51
N ALA A 69 -6.71 -5.69 11.73
CA ALA A 69 -6.62 -5.09 13.06
C ALA A 69 -7.84 -4.20 13.33
N ASN A 70 -8.61 -4.55 14.37
CA ASN A 70 -9.71 -3.76 14.92
C ASN A 70 -9.19 -2.68 15.89
#